data_AF-A0A5D2E017-F1
#
_entry.id   AF-A0A5D2E017-F1
#
_cell.length_a   1.000
_cell.length_b   1.000
_cell.length_c   1.000
_cell.angle_alpha   90.00
_cell.angle_beta   90.00
_cell.angle_gamma   90.00
#
_symmetry.space_group_name_H-M   'P 1'
#
loop_
_entity.id
_entity.type
_entity.pdbx_description
1 polymer ?
#
loop_
_entity_poly.entity_id
_entity_poly.type
_entity_poly.pdbx_seq_one_letter_code
_entity_poly.pdbx_strand_id
1 'polypeptide(L)'
;MFFIFVGQPTSSSTVQGFDSLRLLNLEDNCLAEWDEILKLSQLKSLEQLYLNKNKLTCIFYPDKNKIQEFLSNHESCEESYFPFQNLRCLLLGSNEINDLASIDSLNTFPKLIDIRFSDNPIADPGRGGLPRFVLIARLAKVEMLNGSEISARERKESEIRYVRLVMSKLLDNPEEINCLHPRFVELKNFYGIEDERPSVGAAGPQKMASGLLSVTLKCVASSVGEKLPLTKKLPATTTVGKLKALCESFLKLKSLKLKLFLQEEGSPLPMLLDDEMATLMDMGIGNESTIIVDEES
;
A
#
# COMPACT_ATOMS: atom_id res chain seq x y z
N MET A 1 5.03 -26.09 18.18
CA MET A 1 6.37 -26.72 18.08
C MET A 1 7.25 -25.71 17.39
N PHE A 2 8.10 -25.01 18.14
CA PHE A 2 9.07 -24.06 17.58
C PHE A 2 10.23 -24.87 17.01
N PHE A 3 10.46 -24.82 15.70
CA PHE A 3 11.66 -25.37 15.10
C PHE A 3 12.62 -24.21 14.87
N ILE A 4 13.64 -24.12 15.73
CA ILE A 4 14.82 -23.27 15.46
C ILE A 4 15.72 -24.10 14.55
N PHE A 5 15.85 -23.70 13.28
CA PHE A 5 16.87 -24.27 12.40
C PHE A 5 18.23 -23.69 12.79
N VAL A 6 18.96 -24.40 13.66
CA VAL A 6 20.41 -24.26 13.75
C VAL A 6 21.01 -25.44 13.01
N GLY A 7 21.23 -25.29 11.70
CA GLY A 7 21.85 -26.30 10.86
C GLY A 7 22.99 -25.69 10.06
N GLN A 8 24.15 -26.34 10.06
CA GLN A 8 25.23 -26.07 9.11
C GLN A 8 24.70 -26.13 7.67
N PRO A 9 25.30 -25.40 6.70
CA PRO A 9 24.78 -25.29 5.35
C PRO A 9 24.91 -26.64 4.63
N THR A 10 23.88 -27.47 4.75
CA THR A 10 23.70 -28.62 3.87
C THR A 10 23.11 -28.11 2.56
N SER A 11 23.81 -28.41 1.47
CA SER A 11 23.49 -28.09 0.07
C SER A 11 22.24 -28.82 -0.45
N SER A 12 21.14 -28.80 0.31
CA SER A 12 19.86 -29.26 -0.20
C SER A 12 19.23 -28.14 -1.00
N SER A 13 18.86 -28.41 -2.26
CA SER A 13 18.18 -27.46 -3.13
C SER A 13 16.74 -27.18 -2.67
N THR A 14 16.14 -28.05 -1.84
CA THR A 14 14.77 -27.90 -1.36
C THR A 14 14.53 -28.47 0.05
N VAL A 15 13.43 -28.05 0.68
CA VAL A 15 12.95 -28.60 1.95
C VAL A 15 11.95 -29.72 1.68
N GLN A 16 12.32 -30.96 2.02
CA GLN A 16 11.46 -32.14 1.89
C GLN A 16 10.82 -32.52 3.24
N GLY A 17 9.59 -33.06 3.19
CA GLY A 17 8.82 -33.44 4.36
C GLY A 17 7.94 -32.31 4.90
N PHE A 18 7.51 -32.43 6.17
CA PHE A 18 6.65 -31.45 6.85
C PHE A 18 5.29 -31.20 6.16
N ASP A 19 4.68 -32.26 5.62
CA ASP A 19 3.40 -32.18 4.87
C ASP A 19 2.22 -31.61 5.67
N SER A 20 2.36 -31.46 6.99
CA SER A 20 1.34 -30.87 7.88
C SER A 20 1.76 -29.54 8.49
N LEU A 21 2.94 -29.02 8.15
CA LEU A 21 3.43 -27.74 8.69
C LEU A 21 2.63 -26.59 8.09
N ARG A 22 1.92 -25.87 8.94
CA ARG A 22 1.06 -24.73 8.55
C ARG A 22 1.65 -23.37 8.89
N LEU A 23 2.52 -23.32 9.89
CA LEU A 23 3.15 -22.08 10.33
C LEU A 23 4.64 -22.33 10.48
N LEU A 24 5.43 -21.47 9.84
CA LEU A 24 6.88 -21.45 9.98
C LEU A 24 7.31 -20.04 10.40
N ASN A 25 8.02 -19.96 11.53
CA ASN A 25 8.57 -18.71 12.03
C ASN A 25 10.09 -18.71 11.86
N LEU A 26 10.58 -17.78 11.06
CA LEU A 26 11.97 -17.49 10.75
C LEU A 26 12.30 -16.01 11.04
N GLU A 27 11.62 -15.39 12.00
CA GLU A 27 11.94 -14.04 12.48
C GLU A 27 13.36 -13.98 13.04
N ASP A 28 14.08 -12.89 12.74
CA ASP A 28 15.42 -12.59 13.28
C ASP A 28 16.49 -13.66 12.97
N ASN A 29 16.57 -14.06 11.69
CA ASN A 29 17.54 -15.07 11.20
C ASN A 29 18.56 -14.50 10.20
N CYS A 30 18.64 -13.18 10.04
CA CYS A 30 19.56 -12.50 9.11
C CYS A 30 19.43 -12.97 7.63
N LEU A 31 18.25 -13.45 7.22
CA LEU A 31 18.01 -13.90 5.84
C LEU A 31 18.05 -12.70 4.90
N ALA A 32 18.95 -12.73 3.90
CA ALA A 32 19.12 -11.63 2.95
C ALA A 32 18.61 -11.98 1.54
N GLU A 33 18.63 -13.26 1.17
CA GLU A 33 18.30 -13.73 -0.18
C GLU A 33 16.91 -14.37 -0.20
N TRP A 34 16.03 -13.89 -1.08
CA TRP A 34 14.68 -14.46 -1.24
C TRP A 34 14.72 -15.88 -1.81
N ASP A 35 15.77 -16.24 -2.55
CA ASP A 35 15.98 -17.60 -3.07
C ASP A 35 16.04 -18.66 -1.96
N GLU A 36 16.55 -18.33 -0.77
CA GLU A 36 16.51 -19.22 0.39
C GLU A 36 15.07 -19.49 0.86
N ILE A 37 14.22 -18.47 0.79
CA ILE A 37 12.79 -18.58 1.13
C ILE A 37 12.05 -19.42 0.08
N LEU A 38 12.44 -19.33 -1.19
CA LEU A 38 11.85 -20.13 -2.26
C LEU A 38 12.01 -21.63 -2.06
N LYS A 39 13.03 -22.09 -1.32
CA LYS A 39 13.20 -23.51 -0.97
C LYS A 39 12.03 -24.04 -0.12
N LEU A 40 11.28 -23.15 0.54
CA LEU A 40 10.09 -23.46 1.33
C LEU A 40 8.82 -23.56 0.47
N SER A 41 8.89 -23.23 -0.83
CA SER A 41 7.73 -23.26 -1.72
C SER A 41 7.11 -24.65 -1.89
N GLN A 42 7.89 -25.70 -1.58
CA GLN A 42 7.45 -27.10 -1.59
C GLN A 42 6.56 -27.51 -0.41
N LEU A 43 6.50 -26.70 0.65
CA LEU A 43 5.69 -26.99 1.82
C LEU A 43 4.19 -26.81 1.49
N LYS A 44 3.57 -27.89 1.00
CA LYS A 44 2.20 -27.89 0.45
C LYS A 44 1.14 -27.39 1.42
N SER A 45 1.35 -27.52 2.73
CA SER A 45 0.41 -27.10 3.77
C SER A 45 0.78 -25.79 4.48
N LEU A 46 1.85 -25.10 4.08
CA LEU A 46 2.26 -23.87 4.72
C LEU A 46 1.23 -22.76 4.47
N GLU A 47 0.67 -22.23 5.55
CA GLU A 47 -0.35 -21.18 5.55
C GLU A 47 0.20 -19.84 6.04
N GLN A 48 1.19 -19.86 6.95
CA GLN A 48 1.75 -18.66 7.57
C GLN A 48 3.28 -18.74 7.59
N LEU A 49 3.92 -17.67 7.11
CA LEU A 49 5.37 -17.55 7.07
C LEU A 49 5.80 -16.23 7.73
N TYR A 50 6.56 -16.33 8.82
CA TYR A 50 7.04 -15.16 9.54
C TYR A 50 8.53 -14.96 9.24
N LEU A 51 8.86 -13.80 8.72
CA LEU A 51 10.18 -13.37 8.24
C LEU A 51 10.52 -11.97 8.76
N ASN A 52 9.90 -11.53 9.85
CA ASN A 52 10.20 -10.22 10.43
C ASN A 52 11.69 -10.13 10.81
N LYS A 53 12.26 -8.91 10.84
CA LYS A 53 13.63 -8.65 11.31
C LYS A 53 14.70 -9.45 10.57
N ASN A 54 14.54 -9.62 9.27
CA ASN A 54 15.57 -10.17 8.40
C ASN A 54 16.18 -9.03 7.56
N LYS A 55 16.92 -9.37 6.49
CA LYS A 55 17.61 -8.41 5.61
C LYS A 55 17.14 -8.55 4.16
N LEU A 56 15.88 -8.96 3.97
CA LEU A 56 15.33 -9.18 2.64
C LEU A 56 15.18 -7.84 1.93
N THR A 57 15.76 -7.70 0.74
CA THR A 57 15.68 -6.49 -0.07
C THR A 57 14.62 -6.56 -1.17
N CYS A 58 14.24 -7.77 -1.57
CA CYS A 58 13.27 -8.00 -2.63
C CYS A 58 12.47 -9.28 -2.43
N ILE A 59 11.33 -9.38 -3.12
CA ILE A 59 10.40 -10.51 -3.11
C ILE A 59 9.98 -10.79 -4.54
N PHE A 60 9.95 -12.06 -4.92
CA PHE A 60 9.40 -12.46 -6.20
C PHE A 60 8.73 -13.83 -6.11
N TYR A 61 7.71 -14.02 -6.94
CA TYR A 61 7.14 -15.34 -7.15
C TYR A 61 7.99 -16.09 -8.18
N PRO A 62 8.32 -17.37 -7.96
CA PRO A 62 9.19 -18.12 -8.87
C PRO A 62 8.56 -18.23 -10.27
N ASP A 63 9.38 -18.03 -11.30
CA ASP A 63 8.97 -18.13 -12.69
C ASP A 63 8.82 -19.60 -13.14
N LYS A 64 8.32 -19.81 -14.36
CA LYS A 64 8.11 -21.17 -14.90
C LYS A 64 9.41 -21.98 -14.95
N ASN A 65 10.54 -21.34 -15.20
CA ASN A 65 11.84 -22.00 -15.29
C ASN A 65 12.31 -22.46 -13.91
N LYS A 66 12.28 -21.60 -12.88
CA LYS A 66 12.58 -22.00 -11.49
C LYS A 66 11.61 -23.07 -10.99
N ILE A 67 10.33 -22.96 -11.34
CA ILE A 67 9.34 -24.01 -11.03
C ILE A 67 9.76 -25.35 -11.66
N GLN A 68 10.18 -25.35 -12.92
CA GLN A 68 10.67 -26.56 -13.59
C GLN A 68 11.94 -27.11 -12.93
N GLU A 69 12.87 -26.25 -12.51
CA GLU A 69 14.07 -26.66 -11.77
C GLU A 69 13.73 -27.34 -10.42
N PHE A 70 12.75 -26.80 -9.69
CA PHE A 70 12.26 -27.42 -8.46
C PHE A 70 11.54 -28.76 -8.73
N LEU A 71 10.88 -28.89 -9.88
CA LEU A 71 10.17 -30.10 -10.30
C LEU A 71 11.09 -31.19 -10.86
N SER A 72 12.15 -30.84 -11.60
CA SER A 72 13.08 -31.81 -12.21
C SER A 72 13.89 -32.59 -11.17
N ASN A 73 13.94 -32.09 -9.93
CA ASN A 73 14.50 -32.80 -8.78
C ASN A 73 13.52 -33.84 -8.17
N HIS A 74 12.32 -34.01 -8.73
CA HIS A 74 11.33 -35.00 -8.28
C HIS A 74 10.95 -35.97 -9.41
N GLU A 75 11.37 -37.24 -9.31
CA GLU A 75 11.04 -38.31 -10.26
C GLU A 75 9.59 -38.85 -10.16
N SER A 76 8.73 -38.29 -9.30
CA SER A 76 7.37 -38.81 -9.12
C SER A 76 6.39 -37.75 -8.63
N CYS A 77 5.50 -37.27 -9.52
CA CYS A 77 4.04 -37.18 -9.35
C CYS A 77 3.43 -36.13 -10.29
N GLU A 78 2.40 -36.55 -11.02
CA GLU A 78 1.58 -35.79 -11.98
C GLU A 78 0.68 -34.70 -11.34
N GLU A 79 0.94 -34.28 -10.11
CA GLU A 79 0.18 -33.20 -9.46
C GLU A 79 0.77 -31.84 -9.85
N SER A 80 -0.08 -30.93 -10.33
CA SER A 80 0.30 -29.56 -10.67
C SER A 80 0.90 -28.87 -9.44
N TYR A 81 2.23 -28.73 -9.43
CA TYR A 81 2.96 -28.04 -8.38
C TYR A 81 2.70 -26.53 -8.45
N PHE A 82 2.23 -25.98 -7.34
CA PHE A 82 2.00 -24.55 -7.17
C PHE A 82 2.80 -24.05 -5.96
N PRO A 83 3.90 -23.28 -6.19
CA PRO A 83 4.66 -22.65 -5.13
C PRO A 83 3.76 -21.91 -4.15
N PHE A 84 3.93 -22.17 -2.84
CA PHE A 84 3.18 -21.47 -1.79
C PHE A 84 1.65 -21.51 -1.97
N GLN A 85 1.09 -22.59 -2.53
CA GLN A 85 -0.33 -22.72 -2.88
C GLN A 85 -1.34 -22.43 -1.74
N ASN A 86 -0.91 -22.61 -0.49
CA ASN A 86 -1.74 -22.40 0.69
C ASN A 86 -1.28 -21.23 1.56
N LEU A 87 -0.26 -20.48 1.16
CA LEU A 87 0.24 -19.35 1.94
C LEU A 87 -0.81 -18.24 1.95
N ARG A 88 -1.25 -17.87 3.17
CA ARG A 88 -2.28 -16.86 3.43
C ARG A 88 -1.75 -15.65 4.18
N CYS A 89 -0.76 -15.85 5.04
CA CYS A 89 -0.15 -14.80 5.86
C CYS A 89 1.36 -14.75 5.66
N LEU A 90 1.89 -13.57 5.34
CA LEU A 90 3.31 -13.32 5.14
C LEU A 90 3.75 -12.10 5.95
N LEU A 91 4.56 -12.32 6.99
CA LEU A 91 5.06 -11.27 7.86
C LEU A 91 6.51 -10.95 7.50
N LEU A 92 6.78 -9.73 7.05
CA LEU A 92 8.02 -9.20 6.50
C LEU A 92 8.41 -7.89 7.18
N GLY A 93 7.90 -7.61 8.38
CA GLY A 93 8.19 -6.37 9.10
C GLY A 93 9.68 -6.20 9.38
N SER A 94 10.16 -4.96 9.36
CA SER A 94 11.58 -4.64 9.65
C SER A 94 12.57 -5.40 8.76
N ASN A 95 12.36 -5.34 7.43
CA ASN A 95 13.31 -5.80 6.41
C ASN A 95 13.81 -4.58 5.60
N GLU A 96 14.48 -4.81 4.46
CA GLU A 96 15.10 -3.77 3.63
C GLU A 96 14.42 -3.63 2.25
N ILE A 97 13.14 -4.00 2.15
CA ILE A 97 12.39 -3.99 0.88
C ILE A 97 12.16 -2.54 0.43
N ASN A 98 12.61 -2.22 -0.78
CA ASN A 98 12.62 -0.84 -1.28
C ASN A 98 12.09 -0.69 -2.73
N ASP A 99 11.61 -1.77 -3.34
CA ASP A 99 11.20 -1.77 -4.75
C ASP A 99 9.69 -2.08 -4.95
N LEU A 100 9.15 -1.58 -6.07
CA LEU A 100 7.74 -1.78 -6.43
C LEU A 100 7.44 -3.19 -6.95
N ALA A 101 8.42 -3.84 -7.59
CA ALA A 101 8.22 -5.16 -8.17
C ALA A 101 7.94 -6.21 -7.08
N SER A 102 8.53 -6.05 -5.89
CA SER A 102 8.23 -6.82 -4.69
C SER A 102 6.77 -6.69 -4.27
N ILE A 103 6.19 -5.50 -4.32
CA ILE A 103 4.76 -5.30 -3.99
C ILE A 103 3.87 -5.94 -5.05
N ASP A 104 4.20 -5.75 -6.32
CA ASP A 104 3.40 -6.27 -7.43
C ASP A 104 3.46 -7.81 -7.50
N SER A 105 4.61 -8.41 -7.18
CA SER A 105 4.80 -9.87 -7.19
C SER A 105 3.97 -10.60 -6.12
N LEU A 106 3.60 -9.92 -5.02
CA LEU A 106 2.73 -10.47 -3.99
C LEU A 106 1.34 -10.84 -4.54
N ASN A 107 0.88 -10.19 -5.61
CA ASN A 107 -0.36 -10.55 -6.29
C ASN A 107 -0.29 -11.91 -6.99
N THR A 108 0.90 -12.45 -7.26
CA THR A 108 1.06 -13.76 -7.90
C THR A 108 0.83 -14.91 -6.92
N PHE A 109 0.94 -14.68 -5.61
CA PHE A 109 0.69 -15.69 -4.59
C PHE A 109 -0.80 -16.08 -4.59
N PRO A 110 -1.16 -17.38 -4.72
CA PRO A 110 -2.54 -17.78 -5.00
C PRO A 110 -3.56 -17.38 -3.93
N LYS A 111 -3.23 -17.55 -2.64
CA LYS A 111 -4.16 -17.39 -1.51
C LYS A 111 -3.70 -16.35 -0.48
N LEU A 112 -2.73 -15.51 -0.84
CA LEU A 112 -2.16 -14.52 0.08
C LEU A 112 -3.18 -13.40 0.34
N ILE A 113 -3.56 -13.24 1.61
CA ILE A 113 -4.60 -12.27 2.04
C ILE A 113 -4.12 -11.38 3.19
N ASP A 114 -3.08 -11.77 3.93
CA ASP A 114 -2.55 -11.01 5.06
C ASP A 114 -1.06 -10.77 4.86
N ILE A 115 -0.67 -9.49 4.85
CA ILE A 115 0.72 -9.10 4.68
C ILE A 115 1.07 -8.01 5.69
N ARG A 116 2.20 -8.19 6.35
CA ARG A 116 2.84 -7.15 7.15
C ARG A 116 4.22 -6.87 6.59
N PHE A 117 4.49 -5.64 6.20
CA PHE A 117 5.83 -5.21 5.78
C PHE A 117 6.14 -3.80 6.30
N SER A 118 5.55 -3.45 7.46
CA SER A 118 5.91 -2.29 8.28
C SER A 118 7.42 -2.19 8.45
N ASP A 119 7.93 -0.98 8.64
CA ASP A 119 9.37 -0.70 8.86
C ASP A 119 10.28 -1.16 7.70
N ASN A 120 9.74 -1.30 6.49
CA ASN A 120 10.52 -1.39 5.26
C ASN A 120 10.56 -0.02 4.57
N PRO A 121 11.65 0.34 3.86
CA PRO A 121 11.74 1.60 3.11
C PRO A 121 10.55 1.85 2.18
N ILE A 122 10.04 0.82 1.49
CA ILE A 122 8.90 0.94 0.58
C ILE A 122 7.57 1.30 1.27
N ALA A 123 7.48 1.12 2.59
CA ALA A 123 6.25 1.30 3.38
C ALA A 123 6.34 2.43 4.41
N ASP A 124 7.42 3.23 4.37
CA ASP A 124 7.64 4.36 5.26
C ASP A 124 7.50 5.68 4.47
N PRO A 125 6.33 6.35 4.48
CA PRO A 125 6.14 7.63 3.82
C PRO A 125 7.14 8.71 4.27
N GLY A 126 7.61 8.64 5.52
CA GLY A 126 8.62 9.57 6.05
C GLY A 126 10.00 9.41 5.39
N ARG A 127 10.25 8.28 4.72
CA ARG A 127 11.46 8.01 3.92
C ARG A 127 11.20 8.04 2.42
N GLY A 128 10.05 8.55 1.99
CA GLY A 128 9.63 8.56 0.58
C GLY A 128 9.04 7.22 0.10
N GLY A 129 8.68 6.33 1.03
CA GLY A 129 7.94 5.11 0.74
C GLY A 129 6.49 5.38 0.31
N LEU A 130 5.80 4.30 -0.07
CA LEU A 130 4.43 4.36 -0.54
C LEU A 130 3.44 4.62 0.59
N PRO A 131 2.45 5.51 0.37
CA PRO A 131 1.34 5.65 1.29
C PRO A 131 0.42 4.42 1.26
N ARG A 132 -0.31 4.19 2.37
CA ARG A 132 -1.16 3.00 2.56
C ARG A 132 -2.16 2.80 1.43
N PHE A 133 -2.84 3.86 0.99
CA PHE A 133 -3.79 3.74 -0.12
C PHE A 133 -3.15 3.23 -1.42
N VAL A 134 -1.88 3.57 -1.71
CA VAL A 134 -1.19 3.05 -2.91
C VAL A 134 -0.87 1.57 -2.73
N LEU A 135 -0.47 1.16 -1.53
CA LEU A 135 -0.24 -0.25 -1.21
C LEU A 135 -1.53 -1.06 -1.38
N ILE A 136 -2.65 -0.58 -0.83
CA ILE A 136 -3.97 -1.21 -0.98
C ILE A 136 -4.36 -1.30 -2.46
N ALA A 137 -4.18 -0.23 -3.22
CA ALA A 137 -4.52 -0.20 -4.63
C ALA A 137 -3.62 -1.12 -5.48
N ARG A 138 -2.37 -1.36 -5.07
CA ARG A 138 -1.49 -2.32 -5.75
C ARG A 138 -1.75 -3.76 -5.34
N LEU A 139 -2.16 -4.02 -4.10
CA LEU A 139 -2.38 -5.35 -3.54
C LEU A 139 -3.86 -5.78 -3.71
N ALA A 140 -4.16 -6.41 -4.84
CA ALA A 140 -5.52 -6.72 -5.28
C ALA A 140 -6.30 -7.64 -4.33
N LYS A 141 -5.61 -8.61 -3.72
CA LYS A 141 -6.21 -9.71 -2.95
C LYS A 141 -6.05 -9.58 -1.44
N VAL A 142 -5.23 -8.64 -0.97
CA VAL A 142 -4.83 -8.54 0.45
C VAL A 142 -5.94 -7.90 1.27
N GLU A 143 -6.49 -8.60 2.25
CA GLU A 143 -7.57 -8.13 3.14
C GLU A 143 -7.03 -7.55 4.46
N MET A 144 -5.82 -7.94 4.87
CA MET A 144 -5.15 -7.43 6.08
C MET A 144 -3.79 -6.85 5.69
N LEU A 145 -3.58 -5.57 5.98
CA LEU A 145 -2.34 -4.86 5.66
C LEU A 145 -1.75 -4.21 6.92
N ASN A 146 -0.53 -4.63 7.27
CA ASN A 146 0.20 -4.13 8.45
C ASN A 146 -0.61 -4.26 9.76
N GLY A 147 -1.40 -5.33 9.87
CA GLY A 147 -2.24 -5.60 11.04
C GLY A 147 -3.56 -4.82 11.09
N SER A 148 -3.91 -4.08 10.04
CA SER A 148 -5.21 -3.42 9.90
C SER A 148 -6.02 -4.00 8.75
N GLU A 149 -7.28 -4.30 9.01
CA GLU A 149 -8.25 -4.76 8.01
C GLU A 149 -8.46 -3.70 6.93
N ILE A 150 -8.61 -4.16 5.68
CA ILE A 150 -8.97 -3.32 4.54
C ILE A 150 -10.45 -3.49 4.27
N SER A 151 -11.23 -2.48 4.62
CA SER A 151 -12.67 -2.52 4.32
C SER A 151 -12.94 -2.40 2.81
N ALA A 152 -14.09 -2.90 2.35
CA ALA A 152 -14.50 -2.75 0.95
C ALA A 152 -14.60 -1.28 0.52
N ARG A 153 -14.98 -0.40 1.45
CA ARG A 153 -15.02 1.06 1.24
C ARG A 153 -13.61 1.62 1.06
N GLU A 154 -12.69 1.30 1.99
CA GLU A 154 -11.29 1.75 1.94
C GLU A 154 -10.60 1.28 0.66
N ARG A 155 -10.80 0.02 0.26
CA ARG A 155 -10.26 -0.49 -1.01
C ARG A 155 -10.74 0.33 -2.20
N LYS A 156 -12.06 0.54 -2.31
CA LYS A 156 -12.64 1.31 -3.41
C LYS A 156 -12.09 2.73 -3.45
N GLU A 157 -12.04 3.41 -2.31
CA GLU A 157 -11.53 4.77 -2.21
C GLU A 157 -10.03 4.83 -2.54
N SER A 158 -9.25 3.86 -2.06
CA SER A 158 -7.80 3.75 -2.32
C SER A 158 -7.49 3.50 -3.79
N GLU A 159 -8.20 2.58 -4.44
CA GLU A 159 -8.00 2.27 -5.85
C GLU A 159 -8.39 3.43 -6.77
N ILE A 160 -9.51 4.13 -6.50
CA ILE A 160 -9.89 5.34 -7.24
C ILE A 160 -8.83 6.44 -7.06
N ARG A 161 -8.38 6.65 -5.82
CA ARG A 161 -7.33 7.63 -5.50
C ARG A 161 -6.02 7.31 -6.21
N TYR A 162 -5.62 6.03 -6.23
CA TYR A 162 -4.43 5.58 -6.95
C TYR A 162 -4.52 5.85 -8.45
N VAL A 163 -5.66 5.53 -9.08
CA VAL A 163 -5.85 5.81 -10.52
C VAL A 163 -5.71 7.31 -10.81
N ARG A 164 -6.33 8.17 -9.99
CA ARG A 164 -6.19 9.63 -10.12
C ARG A 164 -4.77 10.12 -9.90
N LEU A 165 -4.06 9.59 -8.90
CA LEU A 165 -2.66 9.89 -8.64
C LEU A 165 -1.80 9.57 -9.87
N VAL A 166 -1.98 8.38 -10.45
CA VAL A 166 -1.23 7.95 -11.65
C VAL A 166 -1.56 8.86 -12.84
N MET A 167 -2.84 9.17 -13.08
CA MET A 167 -3.23 10.10 -14.13
C MET A 167 -2.63 11.49 -13.94
N SER A 168 -2.53 12.01 -12.71
CA SER A 168 -1.95 13.33 -12.47
C SER A 168 -0.44 13.39 -12.73
N LYS A 169 0.28 12.28 -12.55
CA LYS A 169 1.75 12.22 -12.61
C LYS A 169 2.31 11.77 -13.95
N LEU A 170 1.58 10.96 -14.70
CA LEU A 170 2.10 10.24 -15.88
C LEU A 170 1.35 10.57 -17.17
N LEU A 171 0.90 11.82 -17.35
CA LEU A 171 0.09 12.25 -18.51
C LEU A 171 0.75 12.02 -19.88
N ASP A 172 2.07 11.79 -19.94
CA ASP A 172 2.83 11.92 -21.19
C ASP A 172 3.45 10.62 -21.75
N ASN A 173 3.46 9.49 -21.02
CA ASN A 173 4.02 8.23 -21.56
C ASN A 173 3.24 6.94 -21.16
N PRO A 174 2.40 6.39 -22.05
CA PRO A 174 1.59 5.20 -21.75
C PRO A 174 2.40 3.91 -21.56
N GLU A 175 3.59 3.80 -22.13
CA GLU A 175 4.45 2.60 -21.96
C GLU A 175 5.03 2.54 -20.54
N GLU A 176 5.48 3.67 -20.01
CA GLU A 176 5.97 3.79 -18.63
C GLU A 176 4.88 3.48 -17.61
N ILE A 177 3.64 3.91 -17.86
CA ILE A 177 2.49 3.59 -17.00
C ILE A 177 2.29 2.08 -16.88
N ASN A 178 2.33 1.35 -18.00
CA ASN A 178 2.11 -0.10 -17.97
C ASN A 178 3.21 -0.84 -17.22
N CYS A 179 4.46 -0.40 -17.34
CA CYS A 179 5.59 -1.00 -16.63
C CYS A 179 5.59 -0.69 -15.13
N LEU A 180 5.33 0.57 -14.76
CA LEU A 180 5.40 1.02 -13.37
C LEU A 180 4.13 0.73 -12.59
N HIS A 181 2.97 0.69 -13.25
CA HIS A 181 1.66 0.61 -12.62
C HIS A 181 0.79 -0.51 -13.23
N PRO A 182 1.10 -1.79 -12.99
CA PRO A 182 0.42 -2.92 -13.66
C PRO A 182 -1.11 -2.94 -13.51
N ARG A 183 -1.62 -2.47 -12.37
CA ARG A 183 -3.07 -2.42 -12.08
C ARG A 183 -3.78 -1.17 -12.60
N PHE A 184 -3.06 -0.18 -13.13
CA PHE A 184 -3.67 1.11 -13.48
C PHE A 184 -4.78 0.98 -14.53
N VAL A 185 -4.48 0.31 -15.66
CA VAL A 185 -5.42 0.18 -16.77
C VAL A 185 -6.68 -0.60 -16.35
N GLU A 186 -6.48 -1.70 -15.62
CA GLU A 186 -7.57 -2.50 -15.06
C GLU A 186 -8.47 -1.67 -14.15
N LEU A 187 -7.88 -0.95 -13.18
CA LEU A 187 -8.63 -0.14 -12.21
C LEU A 187 -9.33 1.06 -12.86
N LYS A 188 -8.68 1.73 -13.81
CA LYS A 188 -9.27 2.84 -14.57
C LYS A 188 -10.53 2.38 -15.31
N ASN A 189 -10.45 1.23 -15.97
CA ASN A 189 -11.58 0.64 -16.68
C ASN A 189 -12.67 0.16 -15.71
N PHE A 190 -12.30 -0.49 -14.60
CA PHE A 190 -13.23 -1.00 -13.61
C PHE A 190 -14.08 0.10 -12.95
N TYR A 191 -13.47 1.25 -12.63
CA TYR A 191 -14.17 2.39 -12.04
C TYR A 191 -14.74 3.39 -13.06
N GLY A 192 -14.50 3.19 -14.36
CA GLY A 192 -14.99 4.08 -15.41
C GLY A 192 -14.46 5.50 -15.29
N ILE A 193 -13.20 5.68 -14.89
CA ILE A 193 -12.61 7.01 -14.71
C ILE A 193 -12.09 7.49 -16.07
N GLU A 194 -12.78 8.48 -16.63
CA GLU A 194 -12.39 9.11 -17.90
C GLU A 194 -11.20 10.07 -17.71
N ASP A 195 -10.45 10.29 -18.79
CA ASP A 195 -9.44 11.34 -18.84
C ASP A 195 -10.15 12.69 -18.82
N GLU A 196 -10.40 13.26 -17.64
CA GLU A 196 -10.87 14.63 -17.52
C GLU A 196 -9.77 15.58 -18.02
N ARG A 197 -9.73 15.79 -19.32
CA ARG A 197 -9.08 16.96 -19.90
C ARG A 197 -9.90 18.16 -19.43
N PRO A 198 -9.32 19.16 -18.74
CA PRO A 198 -9.95 20.46 -18.62
C PRO A 198 -10.06 20.99 -20.06
N SER A 199 -11.23 20.85 -20.66
CA SER A 199 -11.51 21.50 -21.93
C SER A 199 -11.47 22.99 -21.65
N VAL A 200 -10.49 23.66 -22.24
CA VAL A 200 -10.42 25.12 -22.32
C VAL A 200 -11.57 25.56 -23.23
N GLY A 201 -12.78 25.56 -22.68
CA GLY A 201 -14.02 25.84 -23.39
C GLY A 201 -15.01 26.51 -22.44
N ALA A 202 -15.43 27.72 -22.81
CA ALA A 202 -16.19 28.63 -21.95
C ALA A 202 -17.52 28.04 -21.45
N ALA A 203 -17.71 28.17 -20.13
CA ALA A 203 -18.95 28.42 -19.38
C ALA A 203 -20.25 27.68 -19.77
N GLY A 204 -20.63 26.74 -18.91
CA GLY A 204 -22.01 26.48 -18.51
C GLY A 204 -22.04 26.15 -17.01
N PRO A 205 -23.05 26.60 -16.23
CA PRO A 205 -23.10 26.34 -14.79
C PRO A 205 -23.37 24.85 -14.54
N GLN A 206 -22.28 24.08 -14.39
CA GLN A 206 -22.37 22.70 -13.94
C GLN A 206 -22.95 22.68 -12.53
N LYS A 207 -23.95 21.83 -12.31
CA LYS A 207 -24.67 21.69 -11.04
C LYS A 207 -23.69 21.30 -9.93
N MET A 208 -23.24 22.28 -9.14
CA MET A 208 -22.21 22.15 -8.09
C MET A 208 -22.64 21.38 -6.82
N ALA A 209 -23.81 20.74 -6.82
CA ALA A 209 -24.38 20.13 -5.61
C ALA A 209 -23.87 18.72 -5.31
N SER A 210 -23.28 17.99 -6.28
CA SER A 210 -22.86 16.59 -6.11
C SER A 210 -21.38 16.38 -5.79
N GLY A 211 -20.57 17.44 -5.72
CA GLY A 211 -19.10 17.36 -5.61
C GLY A 211 -18.50 17.85 -4.28
N LEU A 212 -19.31 18.04 -3.23
CA LEU A 212 -18.83 18.50 -1.93
C LEU A 212 -18.44 17.31 -1.03
N LEU A 213 -17.19 17.32 -0.58
CA LEU A 213 -16.63 16.39 0.40
C LEU A 213 -16.89 16.90 1.82
N SER A 214 -17.36 16.03 2.71
CA SER A 214 -17.45 16.31 4.14
C SER A 214 -16.12 15.97 4.81
N VAL A 215 -15.35 16.96 5.24
CA VAL A 215 -14.00 16.79 5.80
C VAL A 215 -13.99 17.27 7.25
N THR A 216 -13.40 16.48 8.15
CA THR A 216 -13.25 16.81 9.57
C THR A 216 -11.85 17.39 9.83
N LEU A 217 -11.78 18.59 10.37
CA LEU A 217 -10.53 19.31 10.68
C LEU A 217 -10.24 19.20 12.19
N LYS A 218 -9.09 18.63 12.56
CA LYS A 218 -8.62 18.51 13.94
C LYS A 218 -7.39 19.40 14.15
N CYS A 219 -7.53 20.43 14.97
CA CYS A 219 -6.42 21.35 15.30
C CYS A 219 -5.55 20.77 16.41
N VAL A 220 -4.25 20.64 16.17
CA VAL A 220 -3.26 20.19 17.17
C VAL A 220 -2.15 21.23 17.44
N ALA A 221 -2.26 22.42 16.84
CA ALA A 221 -1.30 23.52 17.03
C ALA A 221 -1.15 23.90 18.52
N SER A 222 0.09 23.91 19.01
CA SER A 222 0.43 24.13 20.42
C SER A 222 0.06 25.53 20.89
N SER A 223 0.16 26.53 20.01
CA SER A 223 -0.16 27.94 20.30
C SER A 223 -1.64 28.22 20.56
N VAL A 224 -2.55 27.31 20.19
CA VAL A 224 -3.98 27.60 20.08
C VAL A 224 -4.84 26.84 21.10
N GLY A 225 -4.26 25.86 21.79
CA GLY A 225 -4.96 24.98 22.73
C GLY A 225 -5.92 24.00 22.04
N GLU A 226 -6.52 23.09 22.82
CA GLU A 226 -7.37 22.04 22.28
C GLU A 226 -8.69 22.62 21.73
N LYS A 227 -8.89 22.50 20.41
CA LYS A 227 -10.15 22.90 19.74
C LYS A 227 -10.93 21.66 19.33
N LEU A 228 -12.25 21.73 19.50
CA LEU A 228 -13.17 20.70 19.02
C LEU A 228 -13.00 20.51 17.50
N PRO A 229 -13.03 19.26 16.99
CA PRO A 229 -12.97 19.00 15.56
C PRO A 229 -14.10 19.72 14.80
N LEU A 230 -13.78 20.33 13.65
CA LEU A 230 -14.75 21.02 12.80
C LEU A 230 -14.98 20.24 11.51
N THR A 231 -16.22 19.79 11.28
CA THR A 231 -16.62 19.21 10.00
C THR A 231 -17.07 20.30 9.02
N LYS A 232 -16.47 20.33 7.83
CA LYS A 232 -16.77 21.30 6.76
C LYS A 232 -17.02 20.59 5.45
N LYS A 233 -17.98 21.11 4.67
CA LYS A 233 -18.23 20.66 3.30
C LYS A 233 -17.42 21.50 2.33
N LEU A 234 -16.51 20.87 1.61
CA LEU A 234 -15.57 21.52 0.70
C LEU A 234 -15.65 20.90 -0.69
N PRO A 235 -15.57 21.68 -1.79
CA PRO A 235 -15.45 21.11 -3.13
C PRO A 235 -14.23 20.21 -3.24
N ALA A 236 -14.39 19.07 -3.93
CA ALA A 236 -13.28 18.15 -4.20
C ALA A 236 -12.13 18.81 -4.99
N THR A 237 -12.41 19.88 -5.74
CA THR A 237 -11.45 20.68 -6.49
C THR A 237 -10.70 21.73 -5.65
N THR A 238 -10.96 21.82 -4.34
CA THR A 238 -10.22 22.74 -3.45
C THR A 238 -8.76 22.30 -3.41
N THR A 239 -7.80 23.22 -3.58
CA THR A 239 -6.38 22.87 -3.49
C THR A 239 -5.90 22.81 -2.04
N VAL A 240 -4.81 22.09 -1.75
CA VAL A 240 -4.21 22.06 -0.41
C VAL A 240 -3.84 23.47 0.06
N GLY A 241 -3.33 24.33 -0.82
CA GLY A 241 -3.06 25.74 -0.47
C GLY A 241 -4.32 26.52 -0.09
N LYS A 242 -5.42 26.33 -0.83
CA LYS A 242 -6.73 26.91 -0.46
C LYS A 242 -7.26 26.33 0.84
N LEU A 243 -7.05 25.04 1.08
CA LEU A 243 -7.45 24.38 2.33
C LEU A 243 -6.69 24.97 3.53
N LYS A 244 -5.38 25.23 3.42
CA LYS A 244 -4.60 25.91 4.46
C LYS A 244 -5.22 27.27 4.81
N ALA A 245 -5.49 28.10 3.81
CA ALA A 245 -6.13 29.41 4.02
C ALA A 245 -7.53 29.30 4.65
N LEU A 246 -8.31 28.29 4.26
CA LEU A 246 -9.62 28.02 4.88
C LEU A 246 -9.49 27.55 6.33
N CYS A 247 -8.48 26.74 6.65
CA CYS A 247 -8.20 26.30 8.02
C CYS A 247 -7.84 27.50 8.92
N GLU A 248 -7.03 28.45 8.43
CA GLU A 248 -6.74 29.69 9.16
C GLU A 248 -8.02 30.45 9.53
N SER A 249 -8.94 30.57 8.56
CA SER A 249 -10.23 31.25 8.75
C SER A 249 -11.16 30.49 9.71
N PHE A 250 -11.37 29.19 9.49
CA PHE A 250 -12.28 28.37 10.29
C PHE A 250 -11.81 28.17 11.71
N LEU A 251 -10.50 28.00 11.90
CA LEU A 251 -9.89 27.79 13.21
C LEU A 251 -9.41 29.10 13.84
N LYS A 252 -9.58 30.26 13.20
CA LYS A 252 -9.14 31.58 13.70
C LYS A 252 -7.65 31.58 14.08
N LEU A 253 -6.81 30.96 13.26
CA LEU A 253 -5.37 30.91 13.43
C LEU A 253 -4.78 32.16 12.78
N LYS A 254 -4.28 33.12 13.57
CA LYS A 254 -3.73 34.37 13.03
C LYS A 254 -2.29 34.13 12.56
N SER A 255 -2.09 34.14 11.23
CA SER A 255 -0.76 34.18 10.59
C SER A 255 0.19 33.04 10.96
N LEU A 256 -0.35 31.86 11.30
CA LEU A 256 0.45 30.65 11.51
C LEU A 256 0.70 29.98 10.16
N LYS A 257 1.95 29.59 9.90
CA LYS A 257 2.23 28.67 8.79
C LYS A 257 1.69 27.29 9.19
N LEU A 258 0.77 26.75 8.39
CA LEU A 258 0.10 25.50 8.69
C LEU A 258 0.71 24.31 7.95
N LYS A 259 0.90 23.21 8.66
CA LYS A 259 1.11 21.87 8.10
C LYS A 259 -0.18 21.08 8.21
N LEU A 260 -0.61 20.50 7.09
CA LEU A 260 -1.81 19.68 7.03
C LEU A 260 -1.40 18.23 6.89
N PHE A 261 -2.02 17.35 7.67
CA PHE A 261 -1.81 15.91 7.56
C PHE A 261 -3.15 15.19 7.39
N LEU A 262 -3.22 14.25 6.46
CA LEU A 262 -4.36 13.37 6.29
C LEU A 262 -4.23 12.17 7.23
N GLN A 263 -5.18 12.01 8.14
CA GLN A 263 -5.28 10.83 9.00
C GLN A 263 -6.07 9.74 8.26
N GLU A 264 -5.38 8.68 7.86
CA GLU A 264 -5.99 7.47 7.30
C GLU A 264 -6.34 6.49 8.43
N GLU A 265 -7.48 5.82 8.29
CA GLU A 265 -7.90 4.76 9.21
C GLU A 265 -6.93 3.57 9.10
N GLY A 266 -6.39 3.09 10.22
CA GLY A 266 -5.39 2.01 10.24
C GLY A 266 -3.95 2.42 9.86
N SER A 267 -3.68 3.70 9.55
CA SER A 267 -2.29 4.20 9.44
C SER A 267 -1.78 4.71 10.79
N PRO A 268 -0.61 4.23 11.28
CA PRO A 268 -0.04 4.73 12.54
C PRO A 268 0.48 6.17 12.43
N LEU A 269 0.79 6.63 11.22
CA LEU A 269 1.31 7.98 10.95
C LEU A 269 0.43 8.69 9.91
N PRO A 270 0.07 9.96 10.15
CA PRO A 270 -0.72 10.74 9.21
C PRO A 270 0.15 11.21 8.03
N MET A 271 -0.43 11.30 6.85
CA MET A 271 0.26 11.66 5.61
C MET A 271 0.34 13.18 5.45
N LEU A 272 1.56 13.73 5.31
CA LEU A 272 1.75 15.16 5.06
C LEU A 272 1.15 15.56 3.70
N LEU A 273 0.41 16.66 3.68
CA LEU A 273 -0.11 17.31 2.47
C LEU A 273 0.79 18.52 2.13
N ASP A 274 1.84 18.29 1.35
CA ASP A 274 2.87 19.27 1.01
C ASP A 274 2.65 19.96 -0.35
N ASP A 275 2.05 19.27 -1.32
CA ASP A 275 1.71 19.82 -2.63
C ASP A 275 0.54 20.81 -2.55
N GLU A 276 0.85 22.12 -2.56
CA GLU A 276 -0.15 23.18 -2.48
C GLU A 276 -1.08 23.29 -3.70
N MET A 277 -0.66 22.74 -4.85
CA MET A 277 -1.39 22.80 -6.11
C MET A 277 -2.31 21.61 -6.29
N ALA A 278 -2.03 20.49 -5.62
CA ALA A 278 -2.89 19.32 -5.62
C ALA A 278 -4.28 19.63 -5.04
N THR A 279 -5.32 19.08 -5.67
CA THR A 279 -6.69 19.19 -5.17
C THR A 279 -6.96 18.18 -4.06
N LEU A 280 -8.01 18.40 -3.26
CA LEU A 280 -8.48 17.43 -2.27
C LEU A 280 -8.77 16.08 -2.93
N MET A 281 -9.29 16.11 -4.17
CA MET A 281 -9.54 14.93 -4.97
C MET A 281 -8.25 14.18 -5.35
N ASP A 282 -7.19 14.90 -5.73
CA ASP A 282 -5.89 14.31 -6.10
C ASP A 282 -5.19 13.74 -4.87
N MET A 283 -5.33 14.43 -3.74
CA MET A 283 -4.93 13.95 -2.42
C MET A 283 -5.89 12.89 -1.87
N GLY A 284 -6.91 12.49 -2.65
CA GLY A 284 -7.94 11.48 -2.33
C GLY A 284 -8.57 11.60 -0.96
N ILE A 285 -8.78 12.84 -0.54
CA ILE A 285 -9.62 13.18 0.59
C ILE A 285 -11.04 12.84 0.18
N GLY A 286 -11.63 11.85 0.84
CA GLY A 286 -13.01 11.41 0.66
C GLY A 286 -13.97 12.03 1.67
N ASN A 287 -15.25 11.63 1.59
CA ASN A 287 -16.21 11.95 2.65
C ASN A 287 -15.76 11.31 3.97
N GLU A 288 -15.89 12.07 5.05
CA GLU A 288 -15.55 11.70 6.43
C GLU A 288 -14.03 11.62 6.72
N SER A 289 -13.19 12.07 5.78
CA SER A 289 -11.74 12.15 5.99
C SER A 289 -11.40 13.11 7.14
N THR A 290 -10.40 12.74 7.93
CA THR A 290 -9.89 13.59 9.02
C THR A 290 -8.56 14.23 8.60
N ILE A 291 -8.50 15.56 8.65
CA ILE A 291 -7.29 16.34 8.40
C ILE A 291 -6.83 16.95 9.72
N ILE A 292 -5.60 16.63 10.09
CA ILE A 292 -4.90 17.21 11.23
C ILE A 292 -4.25 18.50 10.77
N VAL A 293 -4.50 19.58 11.50
CA VAL A 293 -3.95 20.91 11.26
C VAL A 293 -2.95 21.22 12.37
N ASP A 294 -1.68 21.35 12.00
CA ASP A 294 -0.59 21.68 12.91
C ASP A 294 0.11 22.97 12.50
N GLU A 295 0.85 23.58 13.43
CA GLU A 295 1.70 24.74 13.17
C GLU A 295 3.11 24.32 12.76
N GLU A 296 3.67 25.00 11.77
CA GLU A 296 5.07 24.87 11.41
C GLU A 296 5.93 25.54 12.49
N SER A 297 6.74 24.73 13.18
CA SER A 297 7.72 25.18 14.18
C SER A 297 8.85 25.99 13.57
#